data_AF-A0A1V4R0I6-F1
#
_entry.id   AF-A0A1V4R0I6-F1
#
_cell.length_a   1.000
_cell.length_b   1.000
_cell.length_c   1.000
_cell.angle_alpha   90.00
_cell.angle_beta   90.00
_cell.angle_gamma   90.00
#
_symmetry.space_group_name_H-M   'P 1'
#
loop_
_entity.id
_entity.type
_entity.pdbx_description
1 polymer ?
#
loop_
_entity_poly.entity_id
_entity_poly.type
_entity_poly.pdbx_seq_one_letter_code
_entity_poly.pdbx_strand_id
1 'polypeptide(L)'
;MALTALRAAGLARAAECLESHHAARVRLRSRLALHHRPGLKTSWSKQWLVQQAISKWKLGQAVARFLAGQLEDELAAESVRQVARGVILDRLAELVAAWGLATPAYGPSPRGGPRPT
;
A
#
# COMPACT_ATOMS: atom_id res chain seq x y z
N MET A 1 13.07 18.48 -9.67
CA MET A 1 13.94 17.85 -10.67
C MET A 1 13.14 17.21 -11.81
N ALA A 2 12.39 16.13 -11.57
CA ALA A 2 11.68 15.42 -12.66
C ALA A 2 10.61 16.28 -13.40
N LEU A 3 9.79 17.07 -12.68
CA LEU A 3 8.79 17.95 -13.31
C LEU A 3 9.40 18.99 -14.25
N THR A 4 10.46 19.65 -13.79
CA THR A 4 11.17 20.67 -14.57
C THR A 4 11.77 20.05 -15.84
N ALA A 5 12.34 18.84 -15.73
CA ALA A 5 12.88 18.12 -16.89
C ALA A 5 11.77 17.71 -17.89
N LEU A 6 10.62 17.21 -17.42
CA LEU A 6 9.49 16.87 -18.29
C LEU A 6 8.95 18.10 -19.03
N ARG A 7 8.83 19.24 -18.33
CA ARG A 7 8.41 20.50 -18.95
C ARG A 7 9.42 21.00 -19.99
N ALA A 8 10.72 20.97 -19.66
CA ALA A 8 11.78 21.38 -20.57
C ALA A 8 11.84 20.49 -21.84
N ALA A 9 11.49 19.21 -21.71
CA ALA A 9 11.41 18.27 -22.82
C ALA A 9 10.10 18.39 -23.65
N GLY A 10 9.24 19.38 -23.36
CA GLY A 10 7.94 19.54 -24.04
C GLY A 10 6.88 18.50 -23.66
N LEU A 11 7.13 17.67 -22.64
CA LEU A 11 6.23 16.63 -22.17
C LEU A 11 5.22 17.18 -21.14
N ALA A 12 4.50 18.23 -21.50
CA ALA A 12 3.60 18.95 -20.60
C ALA A 12 2.54 18.03 -19.95
N ARG A 13 1.90 17.15 -20.73
CA ARG A 13 0.90 16.20 -20.22
C ARG A 13 1.49 15.24 -19.18
N ALA A 14 2.71 14.75 -19.40
CA ALA A 14 3.37 13.87 -18.43
C ALA A 14 3.70 14.61 -17.13
N ALA A 15 4.11 15.88 -17.23
CA ALA A 15 4.33 16.73 -16.07
C ALA A 15 3.04 16.97 -15.27
N GLU A 16 1.93 17.28 -15.95
CA GLU A 16 0.60 17.45 -15.34
C GLU A 16 0.09 16.17 -14.66
N CYS A 17 0.26 15.01 -15.30
CA CYS A 17 -0.06 13.72 -14.69
C CYS A 17 0.76 13.50 -13.41
N LEU A 18 2.06 13.80 -13.44
CA LEU A 18 2.93 13.62 -12.27
C LEU A 18 2.60 14.60 -11.13
N GLU A 19 2.23 15.83 -11.45
CA GLU A 19 1.74 16.83 -10.48
C GLU A 19 0.41 16.41 -9.85
N SER A 20 -0.54 15.98 -10.68
CA SER A 20 -1.85 15.50 -10.23
C SER A 20 -1.71 14.29 -9.31
N HIS A 21 -0.84 13.35 -9.68
CA HIS A 21 -0.50 12.17 -8.88
C HIS A 21 0.19 12.54 -7.56
N HIS A 22 1.12 13.51 -7.59
CA HIS A 22 1.74 14.02 -6.37
C HIS A 22 0.70 14.67 -5.44
N ALA A 23 -0.15 15.56 -5.97
CA ALA A 23 -1.20 16.23 -5.21
C ALA A 23 -2.21 15.22 -4.62
N ALA A 24 -2.60 14.20 -5.39
CA ALA A 24 -3.47 13.13 -4.91
C ALA A 24 -2.86 12.40 -3.70
N ARG A 25 -1.58 12.01 -3.78
CA ARG A 25 -0.87 11.35 -2.67
C ARG A 25 -0.75 12.26 -1.45
N VAL A 26 -0.39 13.53 -1.62
CA VAL A 26 -0.30 14.48 -0.50
C VAL A 26 -1.66 14.63 0.20
N ARG A 27 -2.75 14.74 -0.57
CA ARG A 27 -4.12 14.81 -0.02
C ARG A 27 -4.55 13.52 0.67
N LEU A 28 -4.19 12.36 0.14
CA LEU A 28 -4.48 11.08 0.80
C LEU A 28 -3.75 11.01 2.14
N ARG A 29 -2.43 11.25 2.15
CA ARG A 29 -1.61 11.12 3.37
C ARG A 29 -2.05 12.04 4.49
N SER A 30 -2.50 13.25 4.16
CA SER A 30 -2.99 14.19 5.18
C SER A 30 -4.34 13.81 5.78
N ARG A 31 -5.11 12.95 5.11
CA ARG A 31 -6.47 12.55 5.51
C ARG A 31 -6.58 11.12 6.02
N LEU A 32 -5.70 10.24 5.56
CA LEU A 32 -5.76 8.81 5.85
C LEU A 32 -5.24 8.52 7.25
N ALA A 33 -6.13 7.97 8.09
CA ALA A 33 -5.78 7.46 9.40
C ALA A 33 -5.85 5.93 9.45
N LEU A 34 -4.81 5.33 10.02
CA LEU A 34 -4.78 3.90 10.33
C LEU A 34 -5.40 3.69 11.72
N HIS A 35 -6.41 2.83 11.81
CA HIS A 35 -6.92 2.40 13.12
C HIS A 35 -6.38 1.02 13.48
N HIS A 36 -5.86 0.88 14.70
CA HIS A 36 -5.22 -0.34 15.20
C HIS A 36 -6.19 -1.19 16.01
N ARG A 37 -6.89 -0.54 16.95
CA ARG A 37 -7.88 -1.07 17.89
C ARG A 37 -8.87 0.05 18.20
N PRO A 38 -10.03 -0.22 18.82
CA PRO A 38 -10.94 0.84 19.24
C PRO A 38 -10.19 1.90 20.04
N GLY A 39 -10.21 3.16 19.58
CA GLY A 39 -9.56 4.30 20.23
C GLY A 39 -8.11 4.62 19.80
N LEU A 40 -7.36 3.69 19.18
CA LEU A 40 -5.98 3.97 18.74
C LEU A 40 -5.92 4.24 17.23
N LYS A 41 -5.67 5.52 16.88
CA LYS A 41 -5.47 5.99 15.51
C LYS A 41 -4.07 6.54 15.34
N THR A 42 -3.42 6.19 14.23
CA THR A 42 -2.15 6.78 13.82
C THR A 42 -2.27 7.39 12.44
N SER A 43 -1.47 8.41 12.15
CA SER A 43 -1.33 8.93 10.79
C SER A 43 -0.81 7.86 9.85
N TRP A 44 -1.19 7.95 8.57
CA TRP A 44 -0.65 7.08 7.54
C TRP A 44 0.86 7.28 7.36
N SER A 45 1.59 6.16 7.22
CA SER A 45 3.02 6.17 6.94
C SER A 45 3.35 5.13 5.87
N LYS A 46 3.74 5.61 4.68
CA LYS A 46 4.28 4.74 3.62
C LYS A 46 5.54 4.00 4.09
N GLN A 47 6.39 4.67 4.87
CA GLN A 47 7.62 4.04 5.39
C GLN A 47 7.29 2.85 6.29
N TRP A 48 6.24 2.96 7.12
CA TRP A 48 5.77 1.83 7.92
C TRP A 48 5.36 0.65 7.01
N LEU A 49 4.59 0.90 5.95
CA LEU A 49 4.16 -0.14 5.01
C LEU A 49 5.34 -0.82 4.30
N VAL A 50 6.34 -0.04 3.89
CA VAL A 50 7.60 -0.55 3.32
C VAL A 50 8.31 -1.48 4.31
N GLN A 51 8.41 -1.08 5.58
CA GLN A 51 9.02 -1.93 6.60
C GLN A 51 8.22 -3.22 6.84
N GLN A 52 6.88 -3.18 6.77
CA GLN A 52 6.06 -4.39 6.82
C GLN A 52 6.36 -5.33 5.65
N ALA A 53 6.46 -4.80 4.43
CA ALA A 53 6.79 -5.58 3.23
C ALA A 53 8.16 -6.28 3.35
N ILE A 54 9.19 -5.54 3.80
CA ILE A 54 10.55 -6.07 3.99
C ILE A 54 10.58 -7.11 5.11
N SER A 55 9.98 -6.81 6.26
CA SER A 55 10.05 -7.70 7.44
C SER A 55 9.34 -9.03 7.21
N LYS A 56 8.13 -9.01 6.64
CA LYS A 56 7.28 -10.19 6.43
C LYS A 56 7.72 -11.05 5.25
N TRP A 57 8.07 -10.44 4.11
CA TRP A 57 8.36 -11.17 2.87
C TRP A 57 9.82 -11.05 2.39
N LYS A 58 10.70 -10.42 3.19
CA LYS A 58 12.13 -10.25 2.87
C LYS A 58 12.39 -9.57 1.52
N LEU A 59 11.47 -8.72 1.09
CA LEU A 59 11.57 -8.01 -0.17
C LEU A 59 12.71 -6.98 -0.13
N GLY A 60 13.36 -6.79 -1.28
CA GLY A 60 14.30 -5.68 -1.44
C GLY A 60 13.62 -4.33 -1.30
N GLN A 61 14.38 -3.33 -0.85
CA GLN A 61 13.89 -1.96 -0.59
C GLN A 61 13.14 -1.35 -1.78
N ALA A 62 13.65 -1.54 -3.01
CA ALA A 62 13.04 -1.00 -4.22
C ALA A 62 11.64 -1.60 -4.47
N VAL A 63 11.53 -2.92 -4.38
CA VAL A 63 10.28 -3.66 -4.57
C VAL A 63 9.27 -3.30 -3.48
N ALA A 64 9.71 -3.26 -2.22
CA ALA A 64 8.86 -2.85 -1.10
C ALA A 64 8.31 -1.42 -1.27
N ARG A 65 9.14 -0.48 -1.73
CA ARG A 65 8.72 0.91 -2.01
C ARG A 65 7.75 1.00 -3.17
N PHE A 66 7.91 0.16 -4.18
CA PHE A 66 7.03 0.05 -5.32
C PHE A 66 5.64 -0.44 -4.90
N LEU A 67 5.55 -1.60 -4.23
CA LEU A 67 4.28 -2.17 -3.75
C LEU A 67 3.56 -1.23 -2.79
N ALA A 68 4.29 -0.61 -1.85
CA ALA A 68 3.72 0.38 -0.95
C ALA A 68 3.22 1.65 -1.68
N GLY A 69 3.78 1.96 -2.84
CA GLY A 69 3.28 3.03 -3.71
C GLY A 69 2.00 2.63 -4.43
N GLN A 70 1.95 1.41 -4.96
CA GLN A 70 0.77 0.88 -5.62
C GLN A 70 -0.44 0.83 -4.67
N LEU A 71 -0.26 0.31 -3.45
CA LEU A 71 -1.35 0.30 -2.46
C LEU A 71 -1.81 1.71 -2.08
N GLU A 72 -0.88 2.67 -2.02
CA GLU A 72 -1.22 4.07 -1.75
C GLU A 72 -2.03 4.69 -2.89
N ASP A 73 -1.76 4.32 -4.13
CA ASP A 73 -2.51 4.77 -5.30
C ASP A 73 -3.92 4.17 -5.33
N GLU A 74 -4.08 2.90 -4.95
CA GLU A 74 -5.39 2.24 -4.79
C GLU A 74 -6.23 2.94 -3.71
N LEU A 75 -5.65 3.20 -2.54
CA LEU A 75 -6.34 3.92 -1.46
C LEU A 75 -6.72 5.36 -1.85
N ALA A 76 -5.88 6.01 -2.67
CA ALA A 76 -6.18 7.35 -3.19
C ALA A 76 -7.37 7.32 -4.15
N ALA A 77 -7.44 6.31 -5.02
CA ALA A 77 -8.55 6.12 -5.96
C ALA A 77 -9.87 5.85 -5.23
N GLU A 78 -9.84 5.07 -4.15
CA GLU A 78 -11.01 4.75 -3.33
C GLU A 78 -11.44 5.90 -2.37
N SER A 79 -10.68 7.00 -2.30
CA SER A 79 -10.95 8.13 -1.39
C SER A 79 -11.10 7.73 0.09
N VAL A 80 -10.39 6.68 0.52
CA VAL A 80 -10.46 6.14 1.87
C VAL A 80 -9.89 7.13 2.87
N ARG A 81 -10.63 7.39 3.95
CA ARG A 81 -10.18 8.27 5.06
C ARG A 81 -9.72 7.50 6.28
N GLN A 82 -10.29 6.33 6.52
CA GLN A 82 -9.96 5.49 7.66
C GLN A 82 -9.91 4.04 7.21
N VAL A 83 -8.86 3.33 7.62
CA VAL A 83 -8.68 1.93 7.24
C VAL A 83 -8.06 1.15 8.39
N ALA A 84 -8.52 -0.08 8.54
CA ALA A 84 -7.97 -0.98 9.54
C ALA A 84 -6.55 -1.36 9.16
N ARG A 85 -5.66 -1.42 10.15
CA ARG A 85 -4.30 -1.92 9.93
C ARG A 85 -4.31 -3.33 9.32
N GLY A 86 -5.22 -4.21 9.77
CA GLY A 86 -5.37 -5.57 9.24
C GLY A 86 -5.65 -5.56 7.74
N VAL A 87 -6.68 -4.80 7.33
CA VAL A 87 -7.06 -4.65 5.91
C VAL A 87 -5.90 -4.17 5.04
N ILE A 88 -5.08 -3.24 5.52
CA ILE A 88 -3.90 -2.78 4.78
C ILE A 88 -2.85 -3.89 4.61
N LEU A 89 -2.64 -4.71 5.65
CA LEU A 89 -1.70 -5.82 5.57
C LEU A 89 -2.22 -6.94 4.67
N ASP A 90 -3.53 -7.18 4.67
CA ASP A 90 -4.17 -8.17 3.81
C ASP A 90 -4.05 -7.76 2.33
N ARG A 91 -4.40 -6.51 2.01
CA ARG A 91 -4.21 -5.96 0.65
C ARG A 91 -2.75 -5.97 0.21
N LEU A 92 -1.81 -5.67 1.12
CA LEU A 92 -0.39 -5.78 0.82
C LEU A 92 0.00 -7.24 0.51
N ALA A 93 -0.53 -8.21 1.26
CA ALA A 93 -0.29 -9.63 1.00
C ALA A 93 -0.85 -10.07 -0.36
N GLU A 94 -2.06 -9.62 -0.71
CA GLU A 94 -2.68 -9.85 -2.01
C GLU A 94 -1.82 -9.27 -3.15
N LEU A 95 -1.33 -8.04 -2.99
CA LEU A 95 -0.40 -7.42 -3.96
C LEU A 95 0.89 -8.23 -4.10
N VAL A 96 1.53 -8.61 -3.00
CA VAL A 96 2.75 -9.42 -3.03
C VAL A 96 2.50 -10.75 -3.77
N ALA A 97 1.35 -11.38 -3.53
CA ALA A 97 0.96 -12.61 -4.22
C ALA A 97 0.67 -12.39 -5.71
N ALA A 98 -0.04 -11.32 -6.07
CA ALA A 98 -0.35 -10.96 -7.45
C ALA A 98 0.91 -10.71 -8.30
N TRP A 99 1.98 -10.20 -7.67
CA TRP A 99 3.29 -10.02 -8.30
C TRP A 99 4.16 -11.30 -8.28
N GLY A 100 3.66 -12.42 -7.77
CA GLY A 100 4.40 -13.68 -7.66
C GLY A 100 5.59 -13.62 -6.68
N LEU A 101 5.63 -12.61 -5.81
CA LEU A 101 6.72 -12.38 -4.86
C LEU A 101 6.57 -13.16 -3.56
N ALA A 102 5.39 -13.72 -3.33
CA ALA A 102 5.14 -14.72 -2.31
C ALA A 102 4.03 -15.65 -2.78
N THR A 103 4.05 -16.89 -2.30
CA THR A 103 2.86 -17.74 -2.37
C THR A 103 1.81 -17.12 -1.46
N PRO A 104 0.56 -16.89 -1.92
CA PRO A 104 -0.50 -16.46 -1.01
C PRO A 104 -0.57 -17.47 0.12
N ALA A 105 -0.57 -16.99 1.36
CA ALA A 105 -0.83 -17.83 2.54
C ALA A 105 -2.32 -18.20 2.56
N TYR A 106 -2.83 -18.79 1.48
CA TYR A 106 -4.16 -19.38 1.42
C TYR A 106 -4.04 -20.84 1.84
N GLY A 107 -3.77 -21.04 3.12
CA GLY A 107 -4.23 -22.25 3.79
C GLY A 107 -5.60 -21.94 4.37
N PRO A 108 -6.69 -22.64 4.00
CA PRO A 108 -7.90 -22.55 4.80
C PRO A 108 -7.52 -22.95 6.23
N SER A 109 -7.76 -22.06 7.21
CA SER A 109 -7.79 -22.46 8.61
C SER A 109 -8.69 -23.70 8.71
N PRO A 110 -8.23 -24.85 9.23
CA PRO A 110 -9.11 -25.99 9.44
C PRO A 110 -10.09 -25.62 10.56
N ARG A 111 -11.22 -25.04 10.17
CA ARG A 111 -12.40 -25.00 11.03
C ARG A 111 -12.86 -26.45 11.18
N GLY A 112 -12.62 -27.01 12.36
CA GLY A 112 -13.40 -28.11 12.93
C GLY A 112 -13.51 -29.38 12.08
N GLY A 113 -12.49 -30.23 12.14
CA GLY A 113 -12.70 -31.66 11.94
C GLY A 113 -13.02 -32.33 13.29
N PRO A 114 -14.05 -33.18 13.41
CA PRO A 114 -14.38 -33.83 14.67
C PRO A 114 -13.26 -34.78 15.11
N ARG A 115 -13.00 -34.83 16.42
CA ARG A 115 -12.11 -35.83 17.02
C ARG A 115 -12.73 -37.22 16.83
N PRO A 116 -12.00 -38.22 16.28
CA PRO A 116 -12.45 -39.59 16.35
C PRO A 116 -12.38 -40.08 17.80
N THR A 117 -13.48 -40.66 18.26
CA THR A 117 -13.59 -41.46 19.50
C THR A 117 -12.88 -42.78 19.35
#